data_AF-A0ABD1Q8P7-F1
#
_entry.id   AF-A0ABD1Q8P7-F1
#
_cell.length_a   1.000
_cell.length_b   1.000
_cell.length_c   1.000
_cell.angle_alpha   90.00
_cell.angle_beta   90.00
_cell.angle_gamma   90.00
#
_symmetry.space_group_name_H-M   'P 1'
#
loop_
_entity.id
_entity.type
_entity.pdbx_description
1 polymer ?
#
loop_
_entity_poly.entity_id
_entity_poly.type
_entity_poly.pdbx_seq_one_letter_code
_entity_poly.pdbx_strand_id
1 'polypeptide(L)'
;MEVSAFSVSPSSIALFSNFSRNLSNWEFRISRSPHSRRCFIVKNVASEKQQKLKDRPALHEEDSLKPDSASIASSIKYHAEFTPAFSPELFELPKAYYATAESVRDMLIINWNATYDYYEKMDVKQAYYLSMEYLQGRALLNAIGNLELTGAYAEALRKLGQNLEDVARQASVSLS
;
A
#
# COMPACT_ATOMS: atom_id res chain seq x y z
N MET A 1 13.69 43.65 -16.67
CA MET A 1 13.27 42.52 -15.82
C MET A 1 12.55 41.54 -16.72
N GLU A 2 13.31 40.60 -17.30
CA GLU A 2 12.75 39.47 -18.04
C GLU A 2 12.34 38.39 -17.04
N VAL A 3 11.13 37.85 -17.19
CA VAL A 3 10.69 36.64 -16.51
C VAL A 3 10.46 35.57 -17.57
N SER A 4 11.32 34.56 -17.57
CA SER A 4 11.25 33.39 -18.43
C SER A 4 10.07 32.51 -18.01
N ALA A 5 9.14 32.26 -18.94
CA ALA A 5 8.06 31.30 -18.76
C ALA A 5 8.56 29.88 -19.09
N PHE A 6 8.46 28.97 -18.12
CA PHE A 6 8.76 27.55 -18.30
C PHE A 6 7.52 26.86 -18.91
N SER A 7 7.70 26.31 -20.11
CA SER A 7 6.71 25.53 -20.84
C SER A 7 6.57 24.12 -20.24
N VAL A 8 5.36 23.73 -19.86
CA VAL A 8 4.98 22.32 -19.60
C VAL A 8 3.97 21.92 -20.67
N SER A 9 4.37 20.97 -21.52
CA SER A 9 3.51 20.37 -22.54
C SER A 9 2.61 19.29 -21.92
N PRO A 10 1.29 19.29 -22.20
CA PRO A 10 0.41 18.17 -21.89
C PRO A 10 0.28 17.26 -23.12
N SER A 11 0.81 16.05 -23.06
CA SER A 11 0.59 15.03 -24.10
C SER A 11 -0.69 14.23 -23.83
N SER A 12 -1.62 14.39 -24.77
CA SER A 12 -2.97 13.82 -24.91
C SER A 12 -3.19 12.35 -24.54
N ILE A 13 -4.33 12.13 -23.87
CA ILE A 13 -5.09 10.88 -23.87
C ILE A 13 -6.29 11.06 -24.81
N ALA A 14 -6.40 10.22 -25.84
CA ALA A 14 -7.64 9.92 -26.59
C ALA A 14 -7.42 8.58 -27.32
N LEU A 15 -7.94 7.47 -26.79
CA LEU A 15 -9.25 6.85 -27.04
C LEU A 15 -9.45 6.21 -28.42
N PHE A 16 -9.77 4.91 -28.32
CA PHE A 16 -10.22 3.95 -29.31
C PHE A 16 -11.21 4.49 -30.36
N SER A 17 -11.07 4.06 -31.61
CA SER A 17 -12.17 3.43 -32.36
C SER A 17 -11.73 2.80 -33.69
N ASN A 18 -12.32 1.63 -33.96
CA ASN A 18 -12.63 1.06 -35.27
C ASN A 18 -11.49 0.69 -36.23
N PHE A 19 -11.21 -0.62 -36.32
CA PHE A 19 -10.98 -1.22 -37.63
C PHE A 19 -11.73 -2.53 -37.80
N SER A 20 -12.41 -2.60 -38.94
CA SER A 20 -13.48 -3.52 -39.29
C SER A 20 -12.96 -4.90 -39.68
N ARG A 21 -13.85 -5.89 -39.56
CA ARG A 21 -13.67 -7.30 -39.88
C ARG A 21 -13.45 -7.48 -41.39
N ASN A 22 -12.39 -8.19 -41.77
CA ASN A 22 -12.39 -8.93 -43.05
C ASN A 22 -11.85 -10.34 -42.79
N LEU A 23 -12.78 -11.28 -42.72
CA LEU A 23 -12.54 -12.72 -42.67
C LEU A 23 -12.54 -13.22 -44.11
N SER A 24 -11.37 -13.53 -44.65
CA SER A 24 -11.27 -14.58 -45.66
C SER A 24 -9.90 -15.25 -45.63
N ASN A 25 -9.98 -16.57 -45.52
CA ASN A 25 -8.97 -17.57 -45.85
C ASN A 25 -7.61 -17.48 -45.15
N TRP A 26 -7.55 -18.10 -43.97
CA TRP A 26 -6.32 -18.73 -43.51
C TRP A 26 -6.62 -20.18 -43.13
N GLU A 27 -6.03 -21.11 -43.87
CA GLU A 27 -6.07 -22.53 -43.55
C GLU A 27 -5.27 -22.78 -42.27
N PHE A 28 -5.94 -23.26 -41.21
CA PHE A 28 -5.27 -23.72 -40.01
C PHE A 28 -4.55 -25.05 -40.28
N ARG A 29 -3.31 -24.99 -40.80
CA ARG A 29 -2.37 -26.11 -40.67
C ARG A 29 -1.72 -26.05 -39.30
N ILE A 30 -2.27 -26.82 -38.35
CA ILE A 30 -1.63 -27.09 -37.06
C ILE A 30 -0.37 -27.93 -37.31
N SER A 31 0.75 -27.26 -37.56
CA SER A 31 2.07 -27.87 -37.47
C SER A 31 2.47 -27.92 -35.99
N ARG A 32 2.43 -29.11 -35.39
CA ARG A 32 2.94 -29.36 -34.04
C ARG A 32 4.46 -29.18 -34.05
N SER A 33 4.94 -28.00 -33.67
CA SER A 33 6.36 -27.78 -33.34
C SER A 33 6.65 -28.25 -31.91
N PRO A 34 7.73 -29.02 -31.66
CA PRO A 34 8.00 -29.58 -30.36
C PRO A 34 8.52 -28.48 -29.41
N HIS A 35 7.86 -28.38 -28.25
CA HIS A 35 8.28 -27.78 -26.99
C HIS A 35 9.72 -27.23 -26.96
N SER A 36 9.88 -25.95 -27.35
CA SER A 36 11.00 -25.15 -26.88
C SER A 36 10.70 -24.75 -25.44
N ARG A 37 11.30 -25.47 -24.48
CA ARG A 37 11.29 -25.05 -23.08
C ARG A 37 11.98 -23.68 -23.03
N ARG A 38 11.20 -22.59 -22.96
CA ARG A 38 11.74 -21.29 -22.55
C ARG A 38 12.30 -21.46 -21.15
N CYS A 39 13.61 -21.65 -21.06
CA CYS A 39 14.33 -21.55 -19.80
C CYS A 39 14.35 -20.07 -19.43
N PHE A 40 13.48 -19.67 -18.51
CA PHE A 40 13.63 -18.39 -17.84
C PHE A 40 14.86 -18.52 -16.94
N ILE A 41 16.00 -18.00 -17.42
CA ILE A 41 17.17 -17.84 -16.57
C ILE A 41 16.85 -16.71 -15.60
N VAL A 42 16.50 -17.07 -14.37
CA VAL A 42 16.53 -16.13 -13.24
C VAL A 42 17.99 -15.81 -12.98
N LYS A 43 18.46 -14.69 -13.54
CA LYS A 43 19.75 -14.14 -13.14
C LYS A 43 19.62 -13.62 -11.72
N ASN A 44 20.37 -14.20 -10.79
CA ASN A 44 20.45 -13.71 -9.42
C ASN A 44 21.08 -12.30 -9.45
N VAL A 45 20.30 -11.27 -9.09
CA VAL A 45 20.69 -9.85 -9.04
C VAL A 45 21.46 -9.55 -7.73
N ALA A 46 22.12 -10.55 -7.14
CA ALA A 46 22.96 -10.35 -5.97
C ALA A 46 24.36 -9.80 -6.32
N SER A 47 24.74 -9.74 -7.61
CA SER A 47 26.12 -9.45 -8.03
C SER A 47 26.36 -8.09 -8.70
N GLU A 48 25.35 -7.23 -8.85
CA GLU A 48 25.56 -5.88 -9.41
C GLU A 48 25.62 -4.81 -8.30
N LYS A 49 26.86 -4.53 -7.89
CA LYS A 49 27.36 -3.40 -7.07
C LYS A 49 26.91 -3.30 -5.60
N GLN A 50 27.77 -3.82 -4.73
CA GLN A 50 28.06 -3.23 -3.41
C GLN A 50 28.81 -1.88 -3.52
N GLN A 51 28.27 -0.91 -4.25
CA GLN A 51 28.81 0.44 -4.35
C GLN A 51 27.60 1.39 -4.39
N LYS A 52 27.12 1.99 -3.31
CA LYS A 52 27.81 2.92 -2.40
C LYS A 52 27.02 3.04 -1.08
N LEU A 53 27.25 2.13 -0.13
CA LEU A 53 26.83 2.30 1.28
C LEU A 53 27.86 3.19 2.00
N LYS A 54 28.00 4.44 1.56
CA LYS A 54 28.85 5.43 2.26
C LYS A 54 28.28 6.84 2.30
N ASP A 55 26.98 6.96 2.02
CA ASP A 55 26.20 8.13 2.39
C ASP A 55 24.93 7.58 3.08
N ARG A 56 25.08 6.99 4.28
CA ARG A 56 24.03 7.22 5.27
C ARG A 56 24.23 8.70 5.62
N PRO A 57 23.41 9.66 5.18
CA PRO A 57 23.30 10.85 6.00
C PRO A 57 22.96 10.30 7.39
N ALA A 58 23.74 10.69 8.40
CA ALA A 58 23.34 10.50 9.77
C ALA A 58 21.87 10.94 9.80
N LEU A 59 20.97 9.98 10.01
CA LEU A 59 19.58 10.33 10.28
C LEU A 59 19.71 11.17 11.51
N HIS A 60 19.50 12.47 11.32
CA HIS A 60 19.44 13.39 12.41
C HIS A 60 18.48 12.75 13.42
N GLU A 61 18.95 12.63 14.66
CA GLU A 61 18.11 12.47 15.83
C GLU A 61 17.21 13.72 15.89
N GLU A 62 16.19 13.74 15.04
CA GLU A 62 15.12 14.72 15.03
C GLU A 62 13.93 13.91 15.48
N ASP A 63 13.64 14.00 16.79
CA ASP A 63 12.51 13.43 17.51
C ASP A 63 11.60 12.58 16.62
N SER A 64 11.91 11.28 16.54
CA SER A 64 11.02 10.32 15.89
C SER A 64 9.74 10.30 16.72
N LEU A 65 8.77 11.14 16.35
CA LEU A 65 7.47 11.23 16.99
C LEU A 65 6.69 9.96 16.64
N LYS A 66 7.11 8.83 17.23
CA LYS A 66 6.25 7.66 17.39
C LYS A 66 4.98 8.22 18.02
N PRO A 67 3.82 8.09 17.37
CA PRO A 67 2.62 8.78 17.81
C PRO A 67 2.26 8.31 19.21
N ASP A 68 2.13 9.26 20.13
CA ASP A 68 1.70 8.98 21.49
C ASP A 68 0.30 8.35 21.52
N SER A 69 0.01 7.58 22.56
CA SER A 69 -1.32 6.95 22.72
C SER A 69 -2.47 7.97 22.75
N ALA A 70 -2.22 9.21 23.17
CA ALA A 70 -3.20 10.30 23.11
C ALA A 70 -3.45 10.84 21.68
N SER A 71 -2.40 10.92 20.86
CA SER A 71 -2.50 11.32 19.46
C SER A 71 -3.27 10.28 18.66
N ILE A 72 -2.95 9.00 18.87
CA ILE A 72 -3.67 7.87 18.26
C ILE A 72 -5.15 7.89 18.64
N ALA A 73 -5.48 8.10 19.92
CA ALA A 73 -6.88 8.17 20.35
C ALA A 73 -7.64 9.32 19.66
N SER A 74 -6.98 10.46 19.45
CA SER A 74 -7.55 11.61 18.74
C SER A 74 -7.76 11.30 17.24
N SER A 75 -6.82 10.61 16.60
CA SER A 75 -6.95 10.15 15.21
C SER A 75 -8.10 9.13 15.06
N ILE A 76 -8.19 8.14 15.95
CA ILE A 76 -9.31 7.17 15.96
C ILE A 76 -10.65 7.92 16.11
N LYS A 77 -10.73 8.87 17.04
CA LYS A 77 -11.93 9.69 17.22
C LYS A 77 -12.27 10.49 15.96
N TYR A 78 -11.27 11.10 15.33
CA TYR A 78 -11.44 11.82 14.07
C TYR A 78 -12.04 10.93 12.98
N HIS A 79 -11.49 9.74 12.73
CA HIS A 79 -12.06 8.84 11.72
C HIS A 79 -13.46 8.32 12.10
N ALA A 80 -13.73 8.15 13.40
CA ALA A 80 -15.07 7.76 13.86
C ALA A 80 -16.14 8.83 13.58
N GLU A 81 -15.74 10.11 13.51
CA GLU A 81 -16.64 11.26 13.26
C GLU A 81 -16.69 11.65 11.77
N PHE A 82 -15.53 11.69 11.10
CA PHE A 82 -15.37 12.28 9.76
C PHE A 82 -15.23 11.26 8.63
N THR A 83 -15.02 9.98 8.94
CA THR A 83 -15.01 8.88 7.96
C THR A 83 -16.15 7.90 8.26
N PRO A 84 -17.43 8.35 8.26
CA PRO A 84 -18.52 7.50 8.71
C PRO A 84 -18.84 6.40 7.69
N ALA A 85 -18.68 5.15 8.13
CA ALA A 85 -19.36 4.00 7.56
C ALA A 85 -20.67 3.66 8.31
N PHE A 86 -20.96 4.35 9.43
CA PHE A 86 -22.07 4.07 10.36
C PHE A 86 -22.70 5.36 10.91
N SER A 87 -23.84 5.21 11.59
CA SER A 87 -24.50 6.30 12.32
C SER A 87 -23.57 6.97 13.35
N PRO A 88 -23.65 8.29 13.54
CA PRO A 88 -22.81 9.01 14.48
C PRO A 88 -23.07 8.67 15.96
N GLU A 89 -24.26 8.16 16.30
CA GLU A 89 -24.74 8.10 17.69
C GLU A 89 -24.00 7.12 18.62
N LEU A 90 -23.48 6.00 18.09
CA LEU A 90 -22.86 4.95 18.92
C LEU A 90 -21.45 4.61 18.46
N PHE A 91 -20.54 4.41 19.42
CA PHE A 91 -19.17 3.91 19.19
C PHE A 91 -19.10 2.41 19.47
N GLU A 92 -19.71 1.64 18.58
CA GLU A 92 -19.76 0.18 18.66
C GLU A 92 -18.48 -0.48 18.11
N LEU A 93 -18.29 -1.78 18.39
CA LEU A 93 -17.14 -2.57 17.95
C LEU A 93 -16.85 -2.49 16.43
N PRO A 94 -17.83 -2.58 15.52
CA PRO A 94 -17.59 -2.40 14.09
C PRO A 94 -17.02 -1.02 13.78
N LYS A 95 -17.64 0.04 14.32
CA LYS A 95 -17.18 1.41 14.11
C LYS A 95 -15.77 1.63 14.66
N ALA A 96 -15.48 1.10 15.85
CA ALA A 96 -14.15 1.14 16.45
C ALA A 96 -13.10 0.44 15.57
N TYR A 97 -13.45 -0.70 14.96
CA TYR A 97 -12.58 -1.40 14.02
C TYR A 97 -12.22 -0.55 12.80
N TYR A 98 -13.22 0.00 12.10
CA TYR A 98 -12.95 0.82 10.92
C TYR A 98 -12.18 2.09 11.27
N ALA A 99 -12.56 2.79 12.35
CA ALA A 99 -11.85 3.98 12.80
C ALA A 99 -10.38 3.70 13.15
N THR A 100 -10.11 2.55 13.78
CA THR A 100 -8.74 2.12 14.09
C THR A 100 -7.98 1.73 12.83
N ALA A 101 -8.62 1.02 11.91
CA ALA A 101 -8.01 0.60 10.65
C ALA A 101 -7.62 1.80 9.77
N GLU A 102 -8.46 2.83 9.70
CA GLU A 102 -8.15 4.08 8.99
C GLU A 102 -6.99 4.83 9.65
N SER A 103 -6.97 4.92 10.99
CA SER A 103 -5.84 5.53 11.72
C SER A 103 -4.51 4.81 11.43
N VAL A 104 -4.50 3.47 11.37
CA VAL A 104 -3.32 2.69 10.98
C VAL A 104 -2.97 2.90 9.51
N ARG A 105 -3.98 2.99 8.64
CA ARG A 105 -3.81 3.20 7.20
C ARG A 105 -3.10 4.52 6.91
N ASP A 106 -3.40 5.59 7.64
CA ASP A 106 -2.72 6.88 7.47
C ASP A 106 -1.21 6.75 7.67
N MET A 107 -0.78 6.01 8.69
CA MET A 107 0.65 5.76 8.93
C MET A 107 1.29 4.93 7.81
N LEU A 108 0.57 3.93 7.30
CA LEU A 108 1.05 3.11 6.18
C LEU A 108 1.17 3.92 4.88
N ILE A 109 0.26 4.88 4.64
CA ILE A 109 0.30 5.75 3.46
C ILE A 109 1.56 6.64 3.49
N ILE A 110 1.88 7.22 4.65
CA ILE A 110 3.09 8.03 4.81
C ILE A 110 4.34 7.21 4.43
N ASN A 111 4.46 6.00 4.98
CA ASN A 111 5.59 5.11 4.71
C ASN A 111 5.60 4.61 3.25
N TRP A 112 4.43 4.35 2.67
CA TRP A 112 4.30 3.91 1.30
C TRP A 112 4.71 5.00 0.31
N ASN A 113 4.27 6.24 0.53
CA ASN A 113 4.66 7.39 -0.29
C ASN A 113 6.18 7.62 -0.23
N ALA A 114 6.78 7.57 0.97
CA ALA A 114 8.22 7.72 1.13
C ALA A 114 9.00 6.63 0.38
N THR A 115 8.52 5.40 0.41
CA THR A 115 9.13 4.27 -0.32
C THR A 115 8.96 4.42 -1.83
N TYR A 116 7.78 4.86 -2.27
CA TYR A 116 7.47 5.09 -3.69
C TYR A 116 8.38 6.18 -4.28
N ASP A 117 8.47 7.34 -3.61
CA ASP A 117 9.33 8.45 -4.01
C ASP A 117 10.81 8.04 -4.08
N TYR A 118 11.25 7.17 -3.17
CA TYR A 118 12.60 6.65 -3.17
C TYR A 118 12.88 5.76 -4.39
N TYR A 119 11.95 4.85 -4.73
CA TYR A 119 12.09 3.99 -5.89
C TYR A 119 12.06 4.75 -7.22
N GLU A 120 11.21 5.77 -7.34
CA GLU A 120 11.18 6.66 -8.51
C GLU A 120 12.50 7.43 -8.68
N LYS A 121 13.07 7.97 -7.59
CA LYS A 121 14.32 8.76 -7.65
C LYS A 121 15.55 7.91 -7.94
N MET A 122 15.60 6.68 -7.44
CA MET A 122 16.77 5.80 -7.59
C MET A 122 16.73 4.91 -8.84
N ASP A 123 15.61 4.87 -9.57
CA ASP A 123 15.39 4.04 -10.76
C ASP A 123 15.90 2.60 -10.59
N VAL A 124 15.53 2.00 -9.44
CA VAL A 124 15.97 0.65 -9.08
C VAL A 124 15.17 -0.39 -9.84
N LYS A 125 15.83 -1.50 -10.22
CA LYS A 125 15.15 -2.63 -10.86
C LYS A 125 14.09 -3.22 -9.93
N GLN A 126 12.82 -3.17 -10.34
CA GLN A 126 11.68 -3.69 -9.57
C GLN A 126 11.35 -5.14 -9.96
N ALA A 127 11.04 -5.97 -8.96
CA ALA A 127 10.58 -7.33 -9.17
C ALA A 127 9.05 -7.39 -8.98
N TYR A 128 8.33 -7.86 -10.01
CA TYR A 128 6.88 -8.03 -9.96
C TYR A 128 6.51 -9.50 -9.75
N TYR A 129 5.86 -9.78 -8.63
CA TYR A 129 5.36 -11.12 -8.32
C TYR A 129 3.94 -11.28 -8.85
N LEU A 130 3.72 -12.26 -9.75
CA LEU A 130 2.40 -12.59 -10.30
C LEU A 130 1.93 -13.93 -9.73
N SER A 131 0.82 -13.92 -9.02
CA SER A 131 0.21 -15.10 -8.42
C SER A 131 -1.28 -15.14 -8.74
N MET A 132 -1.84 -16.34 -8.91
CA MET A 132 -3.29 -16.54 -9.03
C MET A 132 -4.01 -16.35 -7.69
N GLU A 133 -3.31 -16.60 -6.59
CA GLU A 133 -3.87 -16.59 -5.25
C GLU A 133 -2.97 -15.81 -4.30
N TYR A 134 -3.59 -15.08 -3.38
CA TYR A 134 -2.90 -14.34 -2.33
C TYR A 134 -3.74 -14.33 -1.05
N LEU A 135 -3.18 -14.87 0.04
CA LEU A 135 -3.85 -15.04 1.32
C LEU A 135 -3.36 -13.99 2.33
N GLN A 136 -3.91 -12.77 2.25
CA GLN A 136 -3.47 -11.61 3.06
C GLN A 136 -3.79 -11.73 4.57
N GLY A 137 -4.68 -12.65 4.98
CA GLY A 137 -5.01 -12.87 6.39
C GLY A 137 -5.54 -11.61 7.10
N ARG A 138 -5.32 -11.53 8.42
CA ARG A 138 -5.74 -10.37 9.24
C ARG A 138 -4.69 -9.27 9.20
N ALA A 139 -4.98 -8.18 8.50
CA ALA A 139 -4.01 -7.11 8.27
C ALA A 139 -3.78 -6.18 9.49
N LEU A 140 -4.81 -5.91 10.29
CA LEU A 140 -4.73 -4.87 11.34
C LEU A 140 -3.63 -5.12 12.38
N LEU A 141 -3.63 -6.31 12.99
CA LEU A 141 -2.62 -6.67 14.01
C LEU A 141 -1.22 -6.78 13.39
N ASN A 142 -1.12 -7.29 12.16
CA ASN A 142 0.14 -7.38 11.44
C ASN A 142 0.72 -5.99 11.16
N ALA A 143 -0.12 -5.04 10.73
CA ALA A 143 0.29 -3.66 10.48
C ALA A 143 0.73 -2.95 11.76
N ILE A 144 -0.07 -3.02 12.83
CA ILE A 144 0.28 -2.41 14.13
C ILE A 144 1.57 -3.01 14.69
N GLY A 145 1.76 -4.33 14.56
CA GLY A 145 2.97 -5.03 14.96
C GLY A 145 4.20 -4.60 14.17
N ASN A 146 4.09 -4.49 12.84
CA ASN A 146 5.18 -4.04 11.97
C ASN A 146 5.56 -2.56 12.21
N LEU A 147 4.61 -1.74 12.68
CA LEU A 147 4.87 -0.36 13.09
C LEU A 147 5.42 -0.24 14.52
N GLU A 148 5.49 -1.35 15.26
CA GLU A 148 5.86 -1.40 16.70
C GLU A 148 4.94 -0.53 17.59
N LEU A 149 3.68 -0.33 17.20
CA LEU A 149 2.73 0.55 17.91
C LEU A 149 1.68 -0.22 18.73
N THR A 150 1.88 -1.51 18.96
CA THR A 150 0.92 -2.38 19.66
C THR A 150 0.52 -1.83 21.03
N GLY A 151 1.49 -1.38 21.84
CA GLY A 151 1.20 -0.80 23.16
C GLY A 151 0.42 0.51 23.07
N ALA A 152 0.82 1.40 22.13
CA ALA A 152 0.20 2.71 21.98
C ALA A 152 -1.26 2.60 21.50
N TYR A 153 -1.55 1.70 20.55
CA TYR A 153 -2.92 1.42 20.10
C TYR A 153 -3.77 0.73 21.17
N ALA A 154 -3.21 -0.20 21.94
CA ALA A 154 -3.92 -0.84 23.04
C ALA A 154 -4.32 0.18 24.12
N GLU A 155 -3.42 1.10 24.48
CA GLU A 155 -3.73 2.18 25.42
C GLU A 155 -4.75 3.19 24.86
N ALA A 156 -4.62 3.56 23.59
CA ALA A 156 -5.53 4.50 22.94
C ALA A 156 -6.96 3.95 22.91
N LEU A 157 -7.13 2.68 22.53
CA LEU A 157 -8.43 2.02 22.52
C LEU A 157 -9.01 1.86 23.92
N ARG A 158 -8.16 1.53 24.91
CA ARG A 158 -8.59 1.45 26.32
C ARG A 158 -9.14 2.78 26.83
N LYS A 159 -8.56 3.91 26.42
CA LYS A 159 -9.08 5.26 26.73
C LYS A 159 -10.44 5.53 26.09
N LEU A 160 -10.72 4.91 24.94
CA LEU A 160 -12.01 4.98 24.24
C LEU A 160 -13.01 3.89 24.69
N GLY A 161 -12.64 3.08 25.70
CA GLY A 161 -13.51 2.05 26.27
C GLY A 161 -13.55 0.74 25.48
N GLN A 162 -12.58 0.49 24.59
CA GLN A 162 -12.52 -0.72 23.75
C GLN A 162 -11.20 -1.48 24.00
N ASN A 163 -11.20 -2.81 23.81
CA ASN A 163 -9.97 -3.61 23.81
C ASN A 163 -9.51 -3.89 22.38
N LEU A 164 -8.19 -3.87 22.17
CA LEU A 164 -7.60 -4.10 20.85
C LEU A 164 -7.94 -5.49 20.31
N GLU A 165 -7.98 -6.51 21.16
CA GLU A 165 -8.27 -7.89 20.79
C GLU A 165 -9.73 -8.10 20.38
N ASP A 166 -10.66 -7.40 21.02
CA ASP A 166 -12.09 -7.41 20.65
C ASP A 166 -12.29 -6.73 19.30
N VAL A 167 -11.65 -5.57 19.10
CA VAL A 167 -11.68 -4.81 17.85
C VAL A 167 -11.07 -5.62 16.70
N ALA A 168 -9.92 -6.27 16.92
CA ALA A 168 -9.26 -7.09 15.91
C ALA A 168 -10.04 -8.37 15.53
N ARG A 169 -10.90 -8.87 16.41
CA ARG A 169 -11.81 -9.99 16.10
C ARG A 169 -12.91 -9.60 15.10
N GLN A 170 -13.31 -8.33 15.07
CA GLN A 170 -14.35 -7.86 14.17
C GLN A 170 -13.95 -7.93 12.68
N ALA A 171 -12.65 -7.89 12.38
CA ALA A 171 -12.11 -7.99 11.02
C ALA A 171 -12.62 -9.22 10.23
N SER A 172 -13.01 -10.29 10.92
CA SER A 172 -13.44 -11.55 10.29
C SER A 172 -14.96 -11.71 10.10
N VAL A 173 -15.80 -10.84 10.69
CA VAL A 173 -17.24 -11.12 10.82
C VAL A 173 -18.07 -10.71 9.59
N SER A 174 -17.48 -10.05 8.58
CA SER A 174 -18.23 -9.54 7.43
C SER A 174 -18.52 -10.57 6.31
N LEU A 175 -18.17 -11.85 6.48
CA LEU A 175 -18.31 -12.91 5.45
C LEU A 175 -19.44 -13.92 5.71
N SER A 176 -20.40 -13.62 6.57
CA SER A 176 -21.55 -14.51 6.86
C SER A 176 -22.88 -13.81 6.70
#